data_AF-A0A385TS46-F1
#
_entry.id   AF-A0A385TS46-F1
#
_cell.length_a   1.000
_cell.length_b   1.000
_cell.length_c   1.000
_cell.angle_alpha   90.00
_cell.angle_beta   90.00
_cell.angle_gamma   90.00
#
_symmetry.space_group_name_H-M   'P 1'
#
loop_
_entity.id
_entity.type
_entity.pdbx_description
1 polymer ?
#
loop_
_entity_poly.entity_id
_entity_poly.type
_entity_poly.pdbx_seq_one_letter_code
_entity_poly.pdbx_strand_id
1 'polypeptide(L)'
;MQYDDQMKNRIKRIEGQLRGILKMMEENKDCREVITQLSASRTAIDRTIGVVVSSNLVDCVRKAEANGEDTEKLVQEAVNLLVKSR
;
A
#
# COMPACT_ATOMS: atom_id res chain seq x y z
N MET A 1 10.90 6.61 9.62
CA MET A 1 10.13 5.39 9.44
C MET A 1 11.00 4.23 9.01
N GLN A 2 10.94 3.15 9.78
CA GLN A 2 11.45 1.84 9.38
C GLN A 2 10.25 1.00 8.93
N TYR A 3 10.39 0.23 7.85
CA TYR A 3 9.33 -0.69 7.42
C TYR A 3 9.31 -1.92 8.32
N ASP A 4 8.19 -2.14 9.01
CA ASP A 4 8.01 -3.30 9.88
C ASP A 4 7.74 -4.59 9.08
N ASP A 5 7.77 -5.71 9.79
CA ASP A 5 7.55 -7.01 9.16
C ASP A 5 6.10 -7.20 8.70
N GLN A 6 5.13 -6.51 9.30
CA GLN A 6 3.75 -6.57 8.84
C GLN A 6 3.60 -5.95 7.44
N MET A 7 4.25 -4.81 7.18
CA MET A 7 4.30 -4.16 5.87
C MET A 7 5.00 -5.04 4.83
N LYS A 8 6.17 -5.59 5.17
CA LYS A 8 6.89 -6.52 4.29
C LYS A 8 6.03 -7.76 3.98
N ASN A 9 5.32 -8.29 4.97
CA ASN A 9 4.45 -9.44 4.79
C ASN A 9 3.24 -9.13 3.89
N ARG A 10 2.76 -7.89 3.82
CA ARG A 10 1.73 -7.48 2.85
C ARG A 10 2.29 -7.54 1.42
N ILE A 11 3.49 -7.01 1.20
CA ILE A 11 4.16 -7.07 -0.11
C ILE A 11 4.40 -8.53 -0.53
N LYS A 12 4.90 -9.40 0.37
CA LYS A 12 5.10 -10.83 0.08
C LYS A 12 3.79 -11.53 -0.33
N ARG A 13 2.65 -11.15 0.25
CA ARG A 13 1.34 -11.68 -0.15
C ARG A 13 0.96 -11.22 -1.56
N ILE A 14 1.14 -9.93 -1.86
CA ILE A 14 0.87 -9.37 -3.19
C ILE A 14 1.76 -10.05 -4.24
N GLU A 15 3.05 -10.25 -3.95
CA GLU A 15 3.98 -11.00 -4.80
C GLU A 15 3.45 -12.41 -5.11
N GLY A 16 2.95 -13.12 -4.10
CA GLY A 16 2.31 -14.42 -4.27
C GLY A 16 1.07 -14.37 -5.17
N GLN A 17 0.23 -13.34 -5.03
CA GLN A 17 -0.94 -13.13 -5.89
C GLN A 17 -0.52 -12.91 -7.35
N LEU A 18 0.47 -12.07 -7.60
CA LEU A 18 0.99 -11.79 -8.94
C LEU A 18 1.59 -13.04 -9.60
N ARG A 19 2.33 -13.86 -8.84
CA ARG A 19 2.80 -15.17 -9.32
C ARG A 19 1.65 -16.11 -9.68
N GLY A 20 0.60 -16.14 -8.87
CA GLY A 20 -0.61 -16.93 -9.15
C GLY A 20 -1.30 -16.47 -10.44
N ILE A 21 -1.44 -15.17 -10.64
CA ILE A 21 -2.02 -14.57 -11.85
C ILE A 21 -1.21 -14.94 -13.09
N LEU A 22 0.12 -14.82 -13.03
CA LEU A 22 0.99 -15.20 -14.15
C LEU A 22 0.76 -16.67 -14.53
N LYS A 23 0.73 -17.58 -13.55
CA LYS A 23 0.43 -19.00 -13.79
C LYS A 23 -0.95 -19.21 -14.42
N MET A 24 -1.99 -18.48 -13.97
CA MET A 24 -3.32 -18.56 -14.60
C MET A 24 -3.28 -18.16 -16.08
N MET A 25 -2.47 -17.18 -16.45
CA MET A 25 -2.30 -16.75 -17.84
C MET A 25 -1.55 -17.81 -18.66
N GLU A 26 -0.48 -18.39 -18.11
CA GLU A 26 0.26 -19.50 -18.75
C GLU A 26 -0.62 -20.75 -18.97
N GLU A 27 -1.56 -21.00 -18.04
CA GLU A 27 -2.56 -22.08 -18.14
C GLU A 27 -3.78 -21.73 -19.01
N ASN A 28 -3.81 -20.55 -19.64
CA ASN A 28 -4.93 -20.06 -20.46
C ASN A 28 -6.29 -20.11 -19.73
N LYS A 29 -6.32 -19.73 -18.44
CA LYS A 29 -7.57 -19.61 -17.66
C LYS A 29 -8.50 -18.54 -18.23
N ASP A 30 -9.79 -18.63 -17.88
CA ASP A 30 -10.80 -17.67 -18.32
C ASP A 30 -10.42 -16.23 -17.94
N CYS A 31 -10.64 -15.29 -18.87
CA CYS A 31 -10.22 -13.92 -18.70
C CYS A 31 -10.91 -13.24 -17.50
N ARG A 32 -12.15 -13.62 -17.16
CA ARG A 32 -12.89 -13.06 -16.01
C ARG A 32 -12.24 -13.49 -14.70
N GLU A 33 -11.72 -14.71 -14.61
CA GLU A 33 -10.99 -15.19 -13.44
C GLU A 33 -9.68 -14.40 -13.26
N VAL A 34 -8.92 -14.20 -14.34
CA VAL A 34 -7.68 -13.41 -14.33
C VAL A 34 -7.96 -11.96 -13.91
N ILE A 35 -8.98 -11.32 -14.48
CA ILE A 35 -9.40 -9.95 -14.13
C ILE A 35 -9.81 -9.85 -12.66
N THR A 36 -10.51 -10.87 -12.14
CA THR A 36 -10.90 -10.93 -10.73
C THR A 36 -9.69 -10.95 -9.82
N GLN A 37 -8.67 -11.76 -10.12
CA GLN A 37 -7.45 -11.83 -9.31
C GLN A 37 -6.58 -10.57 -9.43
N LEU A 38 -6.49 -9.97 -10.62
CA LEU A 38 -5.84 -8.66 -10.82
C LEU A 38 -6.52 -7.58 -9.97
N SER A 39 -7.85 -7.54 -9.95
CA SER A 39 -8.63 -6.59 -9.15
C SER A 39 -8.40 -6.80 -7.64
N ALA A 40 -8.29 -8.04 -7.19
CA ALA A 40 -7.93 -8.39 -5.82
C ALA A 40 -6.51 -7.93 -5.46
N SER A 41 -5.56 -8.08 -6.38
CA SER A 41 -4.18 -7.60 -6.21
C SER A 41 -4.11 -6.08 -6.13
N ARG A 42 -4.84 -5.37 -7.00
CA ARG A 42 -4.97 -3.90 -6.95
C ARG A 42 -5.49 -3.45 -5.57
N THR A 43 -6.58 -4.05 -5.10
CA THR A 43 -7.14 -3.73 -3.78
C THR A 43 -6.15 -3.97 -2.63
N ALA A 44 -5.35 -5.05 -2.72
CA ALA A 44 -4.32 -5.33 -1.72
C ALA A 44 -3.19 -4.29 -1.74
N ILE A 45 -2.81 -3.82 -2.93
CA ILE A 45 -1.83 -2.74 -3.12
C ILE A 45 -2.36 -1.43 -2.50
N ASP A 46 -3.58 -1.01 -2.84
CA ASP A 46 -4.18 0.24 -2.34
C ASP A 46 -4.23 0.26 -0.81
N ARG A 47 -4.62 -0.87 -0.19
CA ARG A 47 -4.60 -1.02 1.27
C ARG A 47 -3.18 -0.94 1.85
N THR A 48 -2.20 -1.49 1.15
CA THR A 48 -0.79 -1.45 1.61
C THR A 48 -0.22 -0.05 1.53
N ILE A 49 -0.55 0.72 0.47
CA ILE A 49 -0.22 2.14 0.37
C ILE A 49 -0.79 2.91 1.57
N GLY A 50 -2.07 2.68 1.90
CA GLY A 50 -2.69 3.30 3.06
C GLY A 50 -1.96 3.04 4.38
N VAL A 51 -1.49 1.80 4.60
CA VAL A 51 -0.70 1.44 5.80
C VAL A 51 0.65 2.15 5.82
N VAL A 52 1.35 2.23 4.69
CA VAL A 52 2.65 2.90 4.59
C VAL A 52 2.51 4.40 4.83
N VAL A 53 1.56 5.06 4.16
CA VAL A 53 1.35 6.50 4.30
C VAL A 53 0.92 6.87 5.71
N SER A 54 -0.04 6.14 6.30
CA SER A 54 -0.49 6.41 7.68
C SER A 54 0.63 6.24 8.71
N SER A 55 1.44 5.19 8.56
CA SER A 55 2.56 4.96 9.48
C SER A 55 3.67 6.01 9.31
N ASN A 56 3.92 6.45 8.08
CA ASN A 56 4.84 7.56 7.82
C ASN A 56 4.35 8.87 8.43
N LEU A 57 3.05 9.17 8.29
CA LEU A 57 2.44 10.37 8.87
C LEU A 57 2.59 10.41 10.38
N VAL A 58 2.31 9.31 11.09
CA VAL A 58 2.46 9.22 12.54
C VAL A 58 3.91 9.54 12.96
N ASP A 59 4.90 9.01 12.24
CA ASP A 59 6.31 9.31 12.48
C ASP A 59 6.65 10.79 12.22
N CYS A 60 6.12 11.38 11.13
CA CYS A 60 6.36 12.78 10.77
C CYS A 60 5.77 13.73 11.81
N VAL A 61 4.52 13.52 12.25
CA VAL A 61 3.86 14.33 13.27
C VAL A 61 4.62 14.27 14.60
N ARG A 62 5.00 13.07 15.06
CA ARG A 62 5.77 12.92 16.30
C ARG A 62 7.10 13.67 16.29
N LYS A 63 7.77 13.70 15.14
CA LYS A 63 9.03 14.44 14.98
C LYS A 63 8.80 15.95 14.96
N ALA A 64 7.77 16.42 14.26
CA ALA A 64 7.41 17.82 14.21
C ALA A 64 7.03 18.36 15.60
N GLU A 65 6.24 17.61 16.37
CA GLU A 65 5.92 17.95 17.76
C GLU A 65 7.17 18.05 18.64
N ALA A 66 8.11 17.11 18.50
CA ALA A 66 9.38 17.13 19.25
C ALA A 66 10.28 18.33 18.88
N ASN A 67 10.18 18.82 17.64
CA ASN A 67 10.96 19.95 17.13
C ASN A 67 10.23 21.30 17.27
N GLY A 68 8.98 21.33 17.72
CA GLY A 68 8.15 22.54 17.74
C GLY A 68 7.76 23.05 16.34
N GLU A 69 7.72 22.17 15.34
CA GLU A 69 7.37 22.48 13.95
C GLU A 69 5.85 22.42 13.72
N ASP A 70 5.39 23.19 12.73
CA ASP A 70 3.99 23.17 12.30
C ASP A 70 3.62 21.83 11.62
N THR A 71 2.71 21.10 12.26
CA THR A 71 2.23 19.79 11.80
C THR A 71 1.22 19.86 10.65
N GLU A 72 0.60 21.01 10.38
CA GLU A 72 -0.52 21.14 9.44
C GLU A 72 -0.12 20.76 8.01
N LYS A 73 1.07 21.21 7.56
CA LYS A 73 1.61 20.87 6.23
C LYS A 73 1.87 19.37 6.07
N LEU A 74 2.42 18.71 7.10
CA LEU A 74 2.74 17.28 7.07
C LEU A 74 1.48 16.43 6.95
N VAL A 75 0.43 16.81 7.68
CA VAL A 75 -0.88 16.16 7.58
C VAL A 75 -1.46 16.31 6.19
N GLN A 76 -1.40 17.52 5.60
CA GLN A 76 -1.92 17.78 4.26
C GLN A 76 -1.20 16.96 3.17
N GLU A 77 0.12 16.82 3.26
CA GLU A 77 0.90 15.98 2.34
C GLU A 77 0.51 14.50 2.42
N ALA A 78 0.34 13.97 3.63
CA ALA A 78 -0.08 12.58 3.81
C ALA A 78 -1.51 12.33 3.31
N VAL A 79 -2.44 13.26 3.54
CA VAL A 79 -3.80 13.20 2.98
C VAL A 79 -3.74 13.16 1.45
N ASN A 80 -2.91 13.99 0.83
CA ASN A 80 -2.75 14.02 -0.63
C ASN A 80 -2.22 12.68 -1.18
N LEU A 81 -1.28 12.04 -0.47
CA LEU A 81 -0.78 10.71 -0.85
C LEU A 81 -1.87 9.63 -0.75
N LEU A 82 -2.73 9.68 0.27
CA LEU A 82 -3.86 8.75 0.43
C LEU A 82 -4.95 8.96 -0.62
N VAL A 83 -5.22 10.21 -1.01
CA VAL A 83 -6.22 10.53 -2.04
C VAL A 83 -5.74 10.07 -3.42
N LYS A 84 -4.44 10.24 -3.73
CA LYS A 84 -3.86 9.80 -5.01
C LYS A 84 -3.78 8.28 -5.17
N SER A 85 -3.85 7.52 -4.08
CA SER A 85 -3.78 6.06 -4.11
C SER A 85 -5.12 5.36 -4.33
N ARG A 86 -6.20 6.10 -4.64
CA ARG A 86 -7.54 5.55 -4.90
C ARG A 86 -7.88 5.58 -6.39
#